data_AF-A0A964DCJ7-F1
#
_entry.id   AF-A0A964DCJ7-F1
#
_cell.length_a   1.000
_cell.length_b   1.000
_cell.length_c   1.000
_cell.angle_alpha   90.00
_cell.angle_beta   90.00
_cell.angle_gamma   90.00
#
_symmetry.space_group_name_H-M   'P 1'
#
loop_
_entity.id
_entity.type
_entity.pdbx_description
1 polymer ?
#
loop_
_entity_poly.entity_id
_entity_poly.type
_entity_poly.pdbx_seq_one_letter_code
_entity_poly.pdbx_strand_id
1 'polypeptide(L)' 'MELVEVKCEKCGKGIYIQESHLREKMFCTLGCLGSYMEVTKGENNSL' A
#
# COMPACT_ATOMS: atom_id res chain seq x y z
N MET A 1 18.26 -2.04 14.54
CA MET A 1 17.32 -1.57 13.50
C MET A 1 16.38 -2.73 13.25
N GLU A 2 15.15 -2.65 13.74
CA GLU A 2 14.18 -3.74 13.69
C GLU A 2 13.29 -3.59 12.45
N LEU A 3 13.07 -4.69 11.74
CA LEU A 3 12.16 -4.76 10.61
C LEU A 3 10.84 -5.35 11.09
N VAL A 4 9.75 -4.66 10.82
CA VAL A 4 8.39 -5.13 11.10
C VAL A 4 7.80 -5.72 9.82
N GLU A 5 7.15 -6.88 9.95
CA GLU A 5 6.37 -7.45 8.87
C GLU A 5 4.99 -6.77 8.82
N VAL A 6 4.67 -6.22 7.66
CA VAL A 6 3.35 -5.63 7.38
C VAL A 6 2.80 -6.21 6.10
N LYS A 7 1.49 -6.13 5.90
CA LYS A 7 0.85 -6.65 4.68
C LYS A 7 0.63 -5.51 3.69
N CYS A 8 0.81 -5.83 2.41
CA CYS A 8 0.40 -4.95 1.33
C CYS A 8 -1.12 -4.81 1.35
N GLU A 9 -1.62 -3.59 1.46
CA GLU A 9 -3.06 -3.30 1.52
C GLU A 9 -3.79 -3.67 0.22
N LYS A 10 -3.07 -3.78 -0.90
CA LYS A 10 -3.66 -4.12 -2.20
C LYS A 10 -3.67 -5.62 -2.50
N CYS A 11 -2.58 -6.33 -2.21
CA CYS A 11 -2.39 -7.73 -2.62
C CYS A 11 -2.22 -8.71 -1.45
N GLY A 12 -2.16 -8.21 -0.21
CA GLY A 12 -2.02 -9.02 1.00
C GLY A 12 -0.63 -9.60 1.26
N LYS A 13 0.35 -9.34 0.38
CA LYS A 13 1.71 -9.88 0.49
C LYS A 13 2.46 -9.28 1.69
N GLY A 14 3.14 -10.12 2.46
CA GLY A 14 4.03 -9.69 3.55
C GLY A 14 5.23 -8.91 3.01
N ILE A 15 5.52 -7.77 3.63
CA ILE A 15 6.65 -6.89 3.33
C ILE A 15 7.33 -6.47 4.63
N TYR A 16 8.65 -6.44 4.60
CA TYR A 16 9.47 -6.07 5.75
C TYR A 16 9.92 -4.63 5.59
N ILE A 17 9.54 -3.79 6.54
CA ILE A 17 9.90 -2.38 6.55
C ILE A 17 10.47 -1.99 7.89
N GLN A 18 11.23 -0.90 7.92
CA GLN A 18 11.69 -0.36 9.19
C GLN A 18 10.53 0.31 9.91
N GLU A 19 10.50 0.21 11.24
CA GLU A 19 9.48 0.85 12.06
C GLU A 19 9.41 2.37 11.81
N SER A 20 10.56 3.03 11.60
CA SER A 20 10.63 4.46 11.25
C SER A 20 10.00 4.81 9.89
N HIS A 21 9.83 3.82 9.02
CA HIS A 21 9.19 3.95 7.71
C HIS A 21 7.74 3.42 7.72
N LEU A 22 7.21 3.00 8.88
CA LEU A 22 5.84 2.57 9.01
C LEU A 22 4.87 3.72 8.70
N ARG A 23 3.86 3.42 7.88
CA ARG A 23 2.77 4.32 7.46
C ARG A 23 1.47 3.55 7.59
N GLU A 24 0.38 4.30 7.64
CA GLU A 24 -0.98 3.76 7.74
C GLU A 24 -1.33 2.79 6.62
N LYS A 25 -0.82 3.03 5.40
CA LYS A 25 -1.03 2.16 4.23
C LYS A 25 0.28 1.73 3.63
N MET A 26 0.44 0.42 3.45
CA MET A 26 1.68 -0.20 2.98
C MET A 26 1.47 -0.94 1.67
N PHE A 27 2.44 -0.84 0.77
CA PHE A 27 2.36 -1.40 -0.56
C PHE A 27 3.68 -2.04 -0.96
N CYS A 28 3.63 -3.25 -1.49
CA CYS A 28 4.83 -3.97 -1.90
C CYS A 28 5.48 -3.39 -3.16
N THR A 29 4.72 -2.67 -3.98
CA THR A 29 5.19 -2.05 -5.23
C THR A 29 4.44 -0.74 -5.51
N LEU A 30 5.04 0.14 -6.31
CA LEU A 30 4.37 1.33 -6.83
C LEU A 30 3.12 0.99 -7.65
N GLY A 31 3.07 -0.18 -8.30
CA GLY A 31 1.86 -0.66 -8.97
C GLY A 31 0.70 -0.93 -8.00
N CYS A 32 0.98 -1.56 -6.86
CA CYS A 32 -0.03 -1.77 -5.82
C CYS A 32 -0.54 -0.45 -5.23
N LEU A 33 0.36 0.53 -5.06
CA LEU A 33 0.00 1.89 -4.64
C LEU A 33 -0.89 2.57 -5.67
N GLY A 34 -0.49 2.56 -6.95
CA GLY A 34 -1.24 3.16 -8.05
C GLY A 34 -2.64 2.56 -8.17
N SER A 35 -2.74 1.24 -8.26
CA SER A 35 -4.04 0.56 -8.35
C SER A 35 -4.89 0.67 -7.10
N TYR A 36 -4.31 0.97 -5.93
CA TYR A 36 -5.09 1.28 -4.73
C TYR A 36 -5.63 2.72 -4.82
N MET A 37 -4.79 3.67 -5.21
CA MET A 37 -5.18 5.07 -5.40
C MET A 37 -6.25 5.26 -6.48
N GLU A 38 -6.15 4.53 -7.60
CA GLU A 38 -7.15 4.55 -8.68
C GLU A 38 -8.52 4.09 -8.19
N VAL A 39 -8.58 3.04 -7.38
CA VAL A 39 -9.84 2.56 -6.78
C VAL A 39 -10.42 3.61 -5.83
N THR A 40 -9.58 4.28 -5.02
CA THR A 40 -10.06 5.33 -4.10
C THR A 40 -10.42 6.65 -4.78
N LYS A 41 -9.91 6.91 -5.99
CA LYS A 41 -10.27 8.08 -6.81
C LYS A 41 -11.40 7.77 -7.82
N GLY A 42 -11.97 6.56 -7.75
CA GLY A 42 -13.01 6.07 -8.66
C GLY A 42 -14.42 6.56 -8.36
N GLU A 43 -14.62 7.43 -7.38
CA GLU A 43 -15.80 8.31 -7.37
C GLU A 43 -15.39 9.56 -8.17
N ASN A 44 -16.12 9.88 -9.24
CA ASN A 44 -15.90 10.98 -10.20
C ASN A 44 -15.07 10.67 -11.47
N ASN A 45 -15.46 9.64 -12.23
CA ASN A 45 -15.50 9.81 -13.69
C ASN A 45 -16.84 9.27 -14.20
N SER A 46 -17.84 10.16 -14.24
CA SER A 46 -19.09 9.94 -14.96
C SER A 46 -18.77 9.73 -16.44
N LEU A 47 -19.18 8.57 -16.98
CA LEU A 47 -19.31 8.37 -18.42
C LEU A 47 -20.68 8.91 -18.86
#